data_AF-A0A0F9E5L4-F1
#
_entry.id   AF-A0A0F9E5L4-F1
#
_cell.length_a   1.000
_cell.length_b   1.000
_cell.length_c   1.000
_cell.angle_alpha   90.00
_cell.angle_beta   90.00
_cell.angle_gamma   90.00
#
_symmetry.space_group_name_H-M   'P 1'
#
loop_
_entity.id
_entity.type
_entity.pdbx_description
1 polymer ?
#
loop_
_entity_poly.entity_id
_entity_poly.type
_entity_poly.pdbx_seq_one_letter_code
_entity_poly.pdbx_strand_id
1 'polypeptide(L)' 'MAKNWRQGVYEVRNPNKYVGDLKKVIFRSSWELYMNQFLDNNPNILRWSSEEFYIPYIKP' A
#
# COMPACT_ATOMS: atom_id res chain seq x y z
N MET A 1 14.52 -14.68 -19.74
CA MET A 1 13.88 -13.37 -19.51
C MET A 1 13.33 -13.38 -18.09
N ALA A 2 13.85 -12.53 -17.19
CA ALA A 2 13.33 -12.45 -15.84
C ALA A 2 11.83 -12.13 -15.91
N LYS A 3 11.01 -12.91 -15.20
CA LYS A 3 9.56 -12.73 -15.16
C LYS A 3 9.30 -11.38 -14.49
N ASN A 4 9.05 -10.32 -15.27
CA ASN A 4 8.84 -8.97 -14.75
C ASN A 4 7.51 -8.90 -13.99
N TRP A 5 7.51 -9.26 -12.72
CA TRP A 5 6.40 -9.02 -11.82
C TRP A 5 6.26 -7.50 -11.59
N ARG A 6 5.01 -7.02 -11.50
CA ARG A 6 4.75 -5.59 -11.30
C ARG A 6 5.22 -5.19 -9.91
N GLN A 7 6.22 -4.32 -9.87
CA GLN A 7 6.76 -3.71 -8.67
C GLN A 7 7.07 -2.24 -8.93
N GLY A 8 6.95 -1.41 -7.91
CA GLY A 8 7.22 0.02 -8.03
C GLY A 8 6.63 0.84 -6.90
N VAL A 9 6.62 2.16 -7.10
CA VAL A 9 6.01 3.13 -6.20
C VAL A 9 4.60 3.44 -6.68
N TYR A 10 3.63 3.41 -5.77
CA TYR A 10 2.24 3.77 -6.04
C TYR A 10 2.01 5.23 -5.67
N GLU A 11 1.54 6.03 -6.62
CA GLU A 11 1.12 7.40 -6.36
C GLU A 11 -0.32 7.41 -5.82
N VAL A 12 -0.47 7.78 -4.55
CA VAL A 12 -1.76 7.88 -3.86
C VAL A 12 -2.55 9.05 -4.44
N ARG A 13 -3.75 8.78 -4.96
CA ARG A 13 -4.62 9.85 -5.52
C ARG A 13 -5.39 10.57 -4.43
N ASN A 14 -5.73 9.89 -3.33
CA ASN A 14 -6.50 10.43 -2.23
C ASN A 14 -5.64 10.54 -0.95
N PRO A 15 -4.78 11.57 -0.84
CA PRO A 15 -3.82 11.68 0.26
C PRO A 15 -4.47 11.80 1.65
N ASN A 16 -5.66 12.40 1.74
CA ASN A 16 -6.41 12.50 3.00
C ASN A 16 -6.83 11.15 3.59
N LYS A 17 -6.88 10.13 2.73
CA LYS A 17 -7.38 8.79 3.03
C LYS A 17 -6.25 7.85 3.43
N TYR A 18 -5.03 8.14 2.96
CA TYR A 18 -3.87 7.34 3.29
C TYR A 18 -3.28 7.78 4.63
N VAL A 19 -3.00 6.81 5.50
CA VAL A 19 -2.49 7.05 6.84
C VAL A 19 -1.01 6.76 6.87
N GLY A 20 -0.26 7.84 6.69
CA GLY A 20 1.18 7.92 6.89
C GLY A 20 1.93 8.51 5.68
N ASP A 21 3.10 8.00 5.33
CA ASP A 21 3.99 8.60 4.32
C ASP A 21 3.59 8.24 2.87
N LEU A 22 2.90 9.19 2.24
CA LEU A 22 2.41 9.11 0.85
C LEU A 22 3.50 8.83 -0.19
N LYS A 23 4.76 9.15 0.09
CA LYS A 23 5.87 8.97 -0.85
C LYS A 23 6.50 7.58 -0.75
N LYS A 24 6.15 6.80 0.27
CA LYS A 24 6.75 5.50 0.56
C LYS A 24 5.82 4.33 0.25
N VAL A 25 4.68 4.58 -0.39
CA VAL A 25 3.76 3.50 -0.79
C VAL A 25 4.37 2.71 -1.93
N ILE A 26 4.87 1.52 -1.61
CA ILE A 26 5.45 0.58 -2.56
C ILE A 26 4.50 -0.58 -2.78
N PHE A 27 4.55 -1.17 -3.97
CA PHE A 27 3.91 -2.45 -4.26
C PHE A 27 4.97 -3.41 -4.77
N ARG A 28 4.98 -4.63 -4.24
CA ARG A 28 5.92 -5.69 -4.63
C ARG A 28 5.25 -6.76 -5.49
N SER A 29 4.00 -6.55 -5.86
CA SER A 29 3.25 -7.46 -6.70
C SER A 29 2.11 -6.77 -7.44
N SER A 30 1.64 -7.40 -8.52
CA SER A 30 0.44 -6.97 -9.23
C SER A 30 -0.80 -6.95 -8.32
N TRP A 31 -0.83 -7.80 -7.29
CA TRP A 31 -1.94 -7.90 -6.34
C TRP A 31 -1.96 -6.73 -5.37
N GLU A 32 -0.81 -6.35 -4.82
CA GLU A 32 -0.69 -5.15 -3.99
C GLU A 32 -1.05 -3.89 -4.77
N LEU A 33 -0.63 -3.79 -6.03
CA LEU A 33 -1.01 -2.67 -6.90
C LEU A 33 -2.54 -2.59 -7.09
N TYR A 34 -3.21 -3.73 -7.27
CA TYR A 34 -4.66 -3.77 -7.38
C TYR A 34 -5.33 -3.40 -6.04
N MET A 35 -4.82 -3.92 -4.93
CA MET A 35 -5.32 -3.62 -3.59
C MET A 35 -5.20 -2.14 -3.26
N ASN A 36 -4.03 -1.52 -3.50
CA ASN A 36 -3.82 -0.09 -3.28
C ASN A 36 -4.82 0.75 -4.09
N GLN A 37 -5.05 0.41 -5.36
CA GLN A 37 -6.06 1.08 -6.18
C GLN A 37 -7.48 0.89 -5.67
N PHE A 38 -7.82 -0.32 -5.20
CA PHE A 38 -9.14 -0.60 -4.64
C PHE A 38 -9.38 0.22 -3.36
N LEU A 39 -8.39 0.25 -2.46
CA LEU A 39 -8.45 0.98 -1.20
C LEU A 39 -8.57 2.50 -1.43
N ASP A 40 -7.80 3.03 -2.38
CA ASP A 40 -7.80 4.44 -2.73
C ASP A 40 -9.12 4.88 -3.38
N ASN A 41 -9.60 4.15 -4.39
CA ASN A 41 -10.79 4.56 -5.18
C ASN A 41 -12.14 4.28 -4.49
N ASN A 42 -12.23 3.37 -3.53
CA ASN A 42 -13.54 2.98 -2.96
C ASN A 42 -14.04 3.99 -1.90
N PRO A 43 -15.14 4.73 -2.12
CA PRO A 43 -15.58 5.78 -1.20
C PRO A 43 -16.02 5.28 0.18
N ASN A 44 -16.35 4.00 0.34
CA ASN A 44 -16.76 3.43 1.63
C ASN A 44 -15.57 3.19 2.59
N ILE A 45 -14.34 3.26 2.07
CA ILE A 45 -13.15 3.10 2.88
C ILE A 45 -12.83 4.46 3.47
N LEU A 46 -12.74 4.56 4.79
CA LEU A 46 -12.45 5.83 5.45
C LEU A 46 -10.97 6.16 5.37
N ARG A 47 -10.13 5.18 5.70
CA ARG A 47 -8.68 5.32 5.82
C ARG A 47 -7.98 4.00 5.49
N TRP A 48 -6.78 4.06 4.93
CA TRP A 48 -5.95 2.88 4.64
C TRP A 48 -4.46 3.19 4.80
N SER A 49 -3.63 2.18 5.03
CA SER A 49 -2.17 2.32 5.20
C SER A 49 -1.48 1.06 4.65
N SER A 50 -0.21 1.18 4.24
CA SER A 50 0.60 0.09 3.71
C SER A 50 1.94 0.00 4.44
N GLU A 51 2.14 -1.06 5.24
CA GLU A 51 3.41 -1.41 5.91
C GLU A 51 4.04 -0.36 6.85
N GLU A 52 3.32 0.68 7.29
CA GLU A 52 3.90 1.70 8.19
C GLU A 52 3.97 1.30 9.66
N PHE A 53 3.16 0.32 10.05
CA PHE A 53 3.08 -0.17 11.42
C PHE A 53 3.65 -1.58 11.52
N TYR A 54 4.56 -1.79 12.46
CA TYR A 54 5.10 -3.12 12.79
C TYR A 54 4.79 -3.45 14.24
N ILE A 55 4.48 -4.72 14.50
CA ILE A 55 4.28 -5.24 15.86
C ILE A 55 5.56 -5.96 16.25
N PRO A 56 6.27 -5.54 17.33
CA PRO A 56 7.47 -6.20 17.75
C PRO A 56 7.15 -7.64 18.20
N TYR A 57 7.96 -8.59 17.75
CA TYR A 57 7.85 -9.97 18.20
C TYR A 57 8.45 -10.10 19.60
N ILE A 58 7.65 -10.54 20.57
CA ILE A 58 8.08 -10.77 21.95
C ILE A 58 8.06 -12.28 22.20
N LYS A 59 9.25 -12.86 22.41
CA LYS A 59 9.41 -14.23 22.89
C LYS A 59 9.35 -14.20 24.43
N PRO A 60 8.59 -15.09 25.09
CA PRO A 60 8.59 -15.21 26.55
C PRO A 60 9.96 -15.67 27.08
#